data_AF-A0A0M0T4B8-F1
#
_entry.id   AF-A0A0M0T4B8-F1
#
_cell.length_a   1.000
_cell.length_b   1.000
_cell.length_c   1.000
_cell.angle_alpha   90.00
_cell.angle_beta   90.00
_cell.angle_gamma   90.00
#
_symmetry.space_group_name_H-M   'P 1'
#
loop_
_entity.id
_entity.type
_entity.pdbx_description
1 polymer ?
#
loop_
_entity_poly.entity_id
_entity_poly.type
_entity_poly.pdbx_seq_one_letter_code
_entity_poly.pdbx_strand_id
1 'polypeptide(L)'
;MRSNAFNHSNAQNLFIDHDALEHELELDNQIAEQIEENRRHLRLKLRIADEIRKERETYKHPSACENISLSFYLLDKTPIYSNGTELFRLKKDFSREPFYL
;
A
#
# COMPACT_ATOMS: atom_id res chain seq x y z
N MET A 1 4.10 -64.54 -51.79
CA MET A 1 2.84 -63.95 -51.28
C MET A 1 3.16 -63.23 -49.98
N ARG A 2 3.08 -61.89 -49.97
CA ARG A 2 3.33 -61.07 -48.77
C ARG A 2 2.04 -60.95 -47.97
N SER A 3 2.09 -61.30 -46.69
CA SER A 3 1.01 -61.10 -45.73
C SER A 3 0.83 -59.60 -45.45
N ASN A 4 -0.22 -59.00 -45.99
CA ASN A 4 -0.70 -57.69 -45.56
C ASN A 4 -1.38 -57.85 -44.20
N ALA A 5 -0.60 -57.69 -43.13
CA ALA A 5 -1.17 -57.41 -41.82
C ALA A 5 -1.65 -55.94 -41.84
N PHE A 6 -2.92 -55.75 -42.20
CA PHE A 6 -3.64 -54.53 -41.85
C PHE A 6 -3.64 -54.42 -40.32
N ASN A 7 -2.69 -53.65 -39.78
CA ASN A 7 -2.64 -53.27 -38.37
C ASN A 7 -3.82 -52.34 -38.06
N HIS A 8 -4.98 -52.92 -37.77
CA HIS A 8 -6.10 -52.23 -37.14
C HIS A 8 -5.96 -52.32 -35.62
N SER A 9 -5.00 -51.60 -35.05
CA SER A 9 -4.91 -51.49 -33.59
C SER A 9 -4.20 -50.19 -33.24
N ASN A 10 -5.00 -49.14 -33.02
CA ASN A 10 -4.82 -48.07 -32.01
C ASN A 10 -5.71 -46.86 -32.33
N ALA A 11 -6.99 -47.09 -32.64
CA ALA A 11 -8.03 -46.09 -32.40
C ALA A 11 -8.55 -46.30 -30.97
N GLN A 12 -7.67 -46.17 -29.97
CA GLN A 12 -8.06 -46.18 -28.57
C GLN A 12 -8.41 -44.75 -28.17
N ASN A 13 -9.69 -44.56 -27.87
CA ASN A 13 -10.31 -43.44 -27.15
C ASN A 13 -10.32 -42.07 -27.86
N LEU A 14 -11.25 -41.95 -28.81
CA LEU A 14 -11.76 -40.68 -29.36
C LEU A 14 -13.09 -40.28 -28.69
N PHE A 15 -13.32 -40.68 -27.44
CA PHE A 15 -14.45 -40.17 -26.67
C PHE A 15 -13.93 -39.01 -25.84
N ILE A 16 -14.37 -37.80 -26.20
CA ILE A 16 -14.16 -36.61 -25.39
C ILE A 16 -14.84 -36.90 -24.04
N ASP A 17 -14.07 -36.86 -22.96
CA ASP A 17 -14.60 -36.93 -21.62
C ASP A 17 -15.28 -35.60 -21.31
N HIS A 18 -16.58 -35.55 -21.56
CA HIS A 18 -17.39 -34.34 -21.42
C HIS A 18 -17.40 -33.83 -19.97
N ASP A 19 -17.34 -34.74 -18.99
CA ASP A 19 -17.32 -34.38 -17.56
C ASP A 19 -15.99 -33.69 -17.20
N ALA A 20 -14.87 -34.20 -17.73
CA ALA A 20 -13.56 -33.56 -17.56
C ALA A 20 -13.51 -32.17 -18.22
N LEU A 21 -14.13 -32.03 -19.40
CA LEU A 21 -14.17 -30.76 -20.14
C LEU A 21 -15.06 -29.71 -19.45
N GLU A 22 -16.18 -30.12 -18.87
CA GLU A 22 -17.05 -29.25 -18.05
C GLU A 22 -16.32 -28.78 -16.79
N HIS A 23 -15.61 -29.67 -16.10
CA HIS A 23 -14.82 -29.31 -14.93
C HIS A 23 -13.66 -28.35 -15.26
N GLU A 24 -12.98 -28.52 -16.40
CA GLU A 24 -11.96 -27.56 -16.86
C GLU A 24 -12.55 -26.17 -17.13
N LEU A 25 -13.72 -26.10 -17.77
CA LEU A 25 -14.44 -24.85 -17.99
C LEU A 25 -14.86 -24.18 -16.67
N GLU A 26 -15.29 -24.95 -15.67
CA GLU A 26 -15.60 -24.42 -14.34
C GLU A 26 -14.37 -23.83 -13.64
N LEU A 27 -13.23 -24.52 -13.71
CA LEU A 27 -11.97 -24.03 -13.15
C LEU A 27 -11.50 -22.73 -13.84
N ASP A 28 -11.59 -22.67 -15.16
CA ASP A 28 -11.23 -21.46 -15.92
C ASP A 28 -12.12 -20.26 -15.52
N ASN A 29 -13.42 -20.50 -15.33
CA ASN A 29 -14.35 -19.47 -14.86
C ASN A 29 -13.99 -18.98 -13.45
N GLN A 30 -13.69 -19.89 -12.52
CA GLN A 30 -13.27 -19.54 -11.16
C GLN A 30 -11.97 -18.73 -11.15
N ILE A 31 -11.00 -19.09 -12.01
CA ILE A 31 -9.75 -18.36 -12.15
C ILE A 31 -10.03 -16.94 -12.68
N ALA A 32 -10.92 -16.79 -13.67
CA ALA A 32 -11.29 -15.48 -14.22
C ALA A 32 -11.95 -14.59 -13.16
N GLU A 33 -12.90 -15.13 -12.39
CA GLU A 33 -13.56 -14.43 -11.29
C GLU A 33 -12.55 -13.96 -10.24
N GLN A 34 -11.64 -14.85 -9.82
CA GLN A 34 -10.65 -14.53 -8.81
C GLN A 34 -9.64 -13.48 -9.29
N ILE A 35 -9.27 -13.49 -10.58
CA ILE A 35 -8.43 -12.43 -11.17
C ILE A 35 -9.14 -11.08 -11.11
N GLU A 36 -10.43 -11.03 -11.43
CA GLU A 36 -11.18 -9.77 -11.43
C GLU A 36 -11.42 -9.25 -10.01
N GLU A 37 -11.70 -10.14 -9.06
CA GLU A 37 -11.80 -9.79 -7.63
C GLU A 37 -10.47 -9.23 -7.11
N ASN A 38 -9.34 -9.89 -7.42
CA ASN A 38 -8.01 -9.41 -7.04
C ASN A 38 -7.70 -8.03 -7.63
N ARG A 39 -8.08 -7.77 -8.88
CA ARG A 39 -7.95 -6.45 -9.50
C ARG A 39 -8.80 -5.40 -8.78
N ARG A 40 -10.02 -5.73 -8.38
CA ARG A 40 -10.89 -4.87 -7.57
C ARG A 40 -10.25 -4.54 -6.23
N HIS A 41 -9.74 -5.54 -5.51
CA HIS A 41 -9.05 -5.36 -4.24
C HIS A 41 -7.82 -4.47 -4.35
N LEU A 42 -7.01 -4.66 -5.40
CA LEU A 42 -5.85 -3.80 -5.65
C LEU A 42 -6.26 -2.34 -5.88
N ARG A 43 -7.29 -2.10 -6.71
CA ARG A 43 -7.81 -0.74 -6.96
C ARG A 43 -8.30 -0.07 -5.66
N LEU A 44 -8.96 -0.83 -4.79
CA LEU A 44 -9.45 -0.32 -3.51
C LEU A 44 -8.28 0.03 -2.57
N LYS A 45 -7.25 -0.82 -2.48
CA LYS A 45 -6.02 -0.54 -1.70
C LYS A 45 -5.32 0.73 -2.19
N LEU A 46 -5.19 0.89 -3.51
CA LEU A 46 -4.58 2.09 -4.10
C LEU A 46 -5.37 3.35 -3.75
N ARG A 47 -6.71 3.29 -3.84
CA ARG A 47 -7.57 4.43 -3.47
C ARG A 47 -7.39 4.83 -2.00
N ILE A 48 -7.40 3.87 -1.08
CA ILE A 48 -7.18 4.14 0.35
C ILE A 48 -5.80 4.75 0.58
N ALA A 49 -4.75 4.22 -0.05
CA ALA A 49 -3.40 4.76 0.08
C ALA A 49 -3.31 6.20 -0.44
N ASP A 50 -3.97 6.52 -1.56
CA ASP A 50 -4.02 7.88 -2.10
C ASP A 50 -4.78 8.85 -1.18
N GLU A 51 -5.88 8.41 -0.54
CA GLU A 51 -6.60 9.21 0.45
C GLU A 51 -5.73 9.52 1.67
N ILE A 52 -5.05 8.52 2.23
CA ILE A 52 -4.11 8.70 3.34
C ILE A 52 -2.97 9.64 2.96
N ARG A 53 -2.44 9.53 1.73
CA ARG A 53 -1.39 10.43 1.24
C ARG A 53 -1.91 11.87 1.15
N LYS A 54 -3.10 12.07 0.58
CA LYS A 54 -3.73 13.40 0.48
C LYS A 54 -3.96 14.01 1.86
N GLU A 55 -4.47 13.25 2.83
CA GLU A 55 -4.64 13.75 4.20
C GLU A 55 -3.30 14.24 4.78
N ARG A 56 -2.23 13.47 4.64
CA ARG A 56 -0.89 13.85 5.12
C ARG A 56 -0.29 15.05 4.38
N GLU A 57 -0.59 15.23 3.11
CA GLU A 57 -0.15 16.38 2.32
C GLU A 57 -0.96 17.65 2.67
N THR A 58 -2.27 17.52 2.89
CA THR A 58 -3.15 18.63 3.24
C THR A 58 -2.94 19.16 4.66
N TYR A 59 -2.59 18.29 5.60
CA TYR A 59 -2.25 18.66 6.96
C TYR A 59 -0.76 18.38 7.17
N LYS A 60 0.10 19.39 7.00
CA LYS A 60 1.47 19.33 7.52
C LYS A 60 1.35 19.12 9.03
N HIS A 61 1.44 17.86 9.47
CA HIS A 61 1.37 17.55 10.89
C HIS A 61 2.51 18.31 11.57
N PRO A 62 2.19 19.18 12.54
CA PRO A 62 3.23 19.91 13.25
C PRO A 62 4.19 18.91 13.86
N SER A 63 5.48 19.08 13.60
CA SER A 63 6.53 18.32 14.25
C SER A 63 6.40 18.43 15.77
N ALA A 64 6.97 17.49 16.52
CA ALA A 64 7.00 17.58 17.99
C ALA A 64 7.54 18.94 18.47
N CYS A 65 8.53 19.50 17.77
CA CYS A 65 9.06 20.84 18.06
C CYS A 65 8.06 21.97 17.74
N GLU A 66 7.29 21.87 16.64
CA GLU A 66 6.23 22.85 16.30
C GLU A 66 5.08 22.79 17.30
N ASN A 67 4.71 21.62 17.82
CA ASN A 67 3.68 21.49 18.86
C ASN A 67 4.14 22.10 20.19
N ILE A 68 5.39 21.84 20.59
CA ILE A 68 5.98 22.39 21.80
C ILE A 68 6.05 23.92 21.69
N SER A 69 6.53 24.47 20.56
CA SER A 69 6.59 25.93 20.38
C SER A 69 5.21 26.60 20.36
N LEU A 70 4.20 25.98 19.73
CA LEU A 70 2.80 26.44 19.77
C LEU A 70 2.24 26.48 21.20
N SER A 71 2.50 25.43 21.99
CA SER A 71 2.03 25.38 23.38
C SER A 71 2.67 26.47 24.26
N PHE A 72 3.96 26.75 24.05
CA PHE A 72 4.64 27.83 24.76
C PHE A 72 4.15 29.21 24.33
N TYR A 73 3.94 29.43 23.03
CA TYR A 73 3.43 30.71 22.52
C TYR A 73 2.05 31.08 23.09
N LEU A 74 1.21 30.07 23.41
CA LEU A 74 -0.11 30.26 24.02
C LEU A 74 -0.05 30.57 25.53
N LEU A 75 0.99 30.14 26.23
CA LEU A 75 1.13 30.31 27.69
C LEU A 75 1.99 31.52 28.07
N ASP A 76 3.01 31.84 27.28
CA ASP A 76 3.92 32.96 27.50
C ASP A 76 4.42 33.50 26.15
N LYS A 77 4.18 34.78 25.86
CA LYS A 77 4.54 35.39 24.57
C LYS A 77 6.05 35.58 24.39
N THR A 78 6.87 35.11 25.32
CA THR A 78 8.32 35.15 25.20
C THR A 78 8.77 34.25 24.05
N PRO A 79 9.43 34.79 23.00
CA PRO A 79 9.90 33.99 21.88
C PRO A 79 11.00 33.03 22.35
N ILE A 80 10.77 31.73 22.13
CA ILE A 80 11.74 30.66 22.36
C ILE A 80 12.33 30.26 21.00
N TYR A 81 13.65 30.20 20.94
CA TYR A 81 14.40 29.85 19.74
C TYR A 81 15.00 28.44 19.91
N SER A 82 15.19 27.74 18.78
CA SER A 82 15.81 26.41 18.74
C SER A 82 16.88 26.39 17.66
N ASN A 83 18.03 25.78 17.96
CA ASN A 83 19.07 25.44 16.98
C ASN A 83 19.05 23.95 16.59
N GLY A 84 18.06 23.19 17.04
CA GLY A 84 17.92 21.76 16.82
C GLY A 84 18.41 20.86 17.96
N THR A 85 19.36 21.31 18.77
CA THR A 85 19.85 20.56 19.95
C THR A 85 19.38 21.16 21.27
N GLU A 86 19.27 22.49 21.34
CA GLU A 86 18.96 23.23 22.55
C GLU A 86 17.85 24.27 22.31
N LEU A 87 17.05 24.50 23.36
CA LEU A 87 16.08 25.59 23.42
C LEU A 87 16.70 26.76 24.21
N PHE A 88 16.53 27.98 23.72
CA PHE A 88 17.07 29.18 24.38
C PHE A 88 16.20 30.41 24.16
N ARG A 89 16.35 31.39 25.05
CA ARG A 89 15.77 32.74 24.95
C ARG A 89 16.86 33.74 24.59
N LEU A 90 16.50 34.80 23.86
CA LEU A 90 17.40 35.91 23.56
C LEU A 90 17.09 37.09 24.48
N LYS A 91 18.12 37.59 25.17
CA LYS A 91 18.05 38.86 25.90
C LYS A 91 18.15 40.04 24.91
N LYS A 92 17.88 41.26 25.39
CA LYS A 92 17.92 42.49 24.57
C LYS A 92 19.31 42.78 23.99
N ASP A 93 20.35 42.25 24.61
CA ASP A 93 21.75 42.32 24.17
C ASP A 93 22.13 41.15 23.22
N PHE A 94 21.15 40.35 22.77
CA PHE A 94 21.32 39.15 21.95
C PHE A 94 22.12 38.02 22.62
N SER A 95 22.36 38.08 23.93
CA SER A 95 22.92 36.95 24.66
C SER A 95 21.91 35.79 24.72
N ARG A 96 22.41 34.55 24.67
CA ARG A 96 21.61 33.34 24.72
C ARG A 96 21.48 32.88 26.16
N GLU A 97 20.24 32.70 26.61
CA GLU A 97 19.92 32.12 27.91
C GLU A 97 19.27 30.75 27.70
N PRO A 98 19.87 29.66 28.22
CA PRO A 98 19.33 28.33 28.02
C PRO A 98 17.94 28.20 28.67
N PHE A 99 17.02 27.57 27.95
CA PHE A 99 15.66 27.34 28.41
C PHE A 99 15.50 25.87 28.81
N TYR A 100 15.16 25.64 30.08
CA TYR A 100 14.91 24.32 30.64
C TYR A 100 13.42 24.18 30.97
N LEU A 101 12.85 23.01 30.68
CA LEU A 101 11.45 22.64 30.94
C LEU A 101 11.22 22.34 32.43
#